data_AF-A0A3D4I078-F1
#
_entry.id   AF-A0A3D4I078-F1
#
_cell.length_a   1.000
_cell.length_b   1.000
_cell.length_c   1.000
_cell.angle_alpha   90.00
_cell.angle_beta   90.00
_cell.angle_gamma   90.00
#
_symmetry.space_group_name_H-M   'P 1'
#
loop_
_entity.id
_entity.type
_entity.pdbx_description
1 polymer ?
#
loop_
_entity_poly.entity_id
_entity_poly.type
_entity_poly.pdbx_seq_one_letter_code
_entity_poly.pdbx_strand_id
1 'polypeptide(L)'
;MLPKQEVVAMLLAGGQGSRLGVLTKKLAKPAVPYGGKYRIIDFPLSNCVNSGIETVGVLTQYQPLVLNEYIGNGQPWDLDSMNAGVRVLPP
;
A
#
# COMPACT_ATOMS: atom_id res chain seq x y z
N MET A 1 -17.95 -1.75 -23.51
CA MET A 1 -16.76 -0.94 -23.20
C MET A 1 -16.62 -0.97 -21.68
N LEU A 2 -15.50 -1.48 -21.14
CA LEU A 2 -15.27 -1.40 -19.70
C LEU A 2 -15.28 0.07 -19.29
N PRO A 3 -15.92 0.46 -18.18
CA PRO A 3 -15.94 1.84 -17.73
C PRO A 3 -14.51 2.34 -17.58
N LYS A 4 -14.24 3.54 -18.10
CA LYS A 4 -12.94 4.17 -17.98
C LYS A 4 -12.71 4.46 -16.50
N GLN A 5 -11.58 4.06 -15.94
CA GLN A 5 -11.25 4.45 -14.58
C GLN A 5 -10.99 5.94 -14.52
N GLU A 6 -11.81 6.66 -13.77
CA GLU A 6 -11.76 8.12 -13.68
C GLU A 6 -10.82 8.61 -12.57
N VAL A 7 -10.48 7.74 -11.61
CA VAL A 7 -9.73 8.08 -10.40
C VAL A 7 -8.59 7.09 -10.17
N VAL A 8 -7.42 7.61 -9.81
CA VAL A 8 -6.25 6.84 -9.36
C VAL A 8 -5.88 7.32 -7.96
N ALA A 9 -5.76 6.39 -7.01
CA ALA A 9 -5.22 6.68 -5.68
C ALA A 9 -3.69 6.56 -5.69
N MET A 10 -3.00 7.52 -5.08
CA MET A 10 -1.56 7.50 -4.91
C MET A 10 -1.22 7.51 -3.41
N LEU A 11 -0.78 6.36 -2.89
CA LEU A 11 -0.41 6.19 -1.49
C LEU A 11 1.09 6.50 -1.31
N LEU A 12 1.39 7.60 -0.62
CA LEU A 12 2.75 7.99 -0.28
C LEU A 12 3.27 7.18 0.91
N ALA A 13 3.88 6.03 0.62
CA ALA A 13 4.32 5.03 1.59
C ALA A 13 5.85 5.08 1.89
N GLY A 14 6.52 6.19 1.57
CA GLY A 14 7.97 6.38 1.78
C GLY A 14 8.39 6.81 3.20
N GLY A 15 7.44 7.01 4.12
CA GLY A 15 7.74 7.58 5.44
C GLY A 15 8.64 6.69 6.32
N GLN A 16 9.83 7.19 6.67
CA GLN A 16 10.76 6.50 7.57
C GLN A 16 10.16 6.29 8.98
N GLY A 17 9.30 7.21 9.44
CA GLY A 17 8.66 7.10 10.75
C GLY A 17 9.62 7.21 11.94
N SER A 18 10.68 8.02 11.83
CA SER A 18 11.76 8.18 12.83
C SER A 18 11.28 8.32 14.29
N ARG A 19 10.12 8.93 14.52
CA ARG A 19 9.48 9.09 15.84
C ARG A 19 9.03 7.77 16.48
N LEU A 20 8.90 6.67 15.73
CA LEU A 20 8.59 5.33 16.23
C LEU A 20 9.83 4.56 16.72
N GLY A 21 11.02 5.16 16.61
CA GLY A 21 12.25 4.63 17.19
C GLY A 21 12.60 3.24 16.69
N VAL A 22 12.74 2.29 17.62
CA VAL A 22 13.16 0.91 17.32
C VAL A 22 12.22 0.18 16.36
N LEU A 23 10.95 0.58 16.30
CA LEU A 23 9.93 -0.05 15.45
C LEU A 23 10.14 0.21 13.95
N THR A 24 10.85 1.27 13.57
CA THR A 24 11.10 1.62 12.16
C THR A 24 12.58 1.62 11.80
N LYS A 25 13.41 0.94 12.59
CA LYS A 25 14.86 0.83 12.33
C LYS A 25 15.18 -0.04 11.09
N LYS A 26 14.34 -1.05 10.84
CA LYS A 26 14.50 -2.03 9.76
C LYS A 26 13.26 -2.19 8.87
N LEU A 27 12.25 -1.33 9.05
CA LEU A 27 11.09 -1.27 8.18
C LEU A 27 10.58 0.17 8.01
N ALA A 28 9.95 0.44 6.87
CA ALA A 28 9.21 1.67 6.65
C ALA A 28 8.01 1.76 7.59
N LYS A 29 7.58 2.98 7.96
CA LYS A 29 6.39 3.21 8.80
C LYS A 29 5.15 2.46 8.31
N PRO A 30 4.82 2.41 7.01
CA PRO A 30 3.61 1.72 6.55
C PRO A 30 3.64 0.19 6.77
N ALA A 31 4.83 -0.40 6.90
CA ALA A 31 5.01 -1.83 7.15
C ALA A 31 4.92 -2.21 8.64
N VAL A 32 4.76 -1.23 9.55
CA VAL A 32 4.66 -1.49 10.99
C VAL A 32 3.36 -2.26 11.30
N PRO A 33 3.41 -3.37 12.06
CA PRO A 33 2.22 -4.08 12.50
C PRO A 33 1.29 -3.22 13.35
N TYR A 34 -0.01 -3.43 13.21
CA TYR A 34 -1.08 -2.74 13.93
C TYR A 34 -2.22 -3.70 14.27
N GLY A 35 -2.70 -3.68 15.52
CA GLY A 35 -3.87 -4.45 15.91
C GLY A 35 -3.74 -5.98 15.78
N GLY A 36 -2.53 -6.52 15.88
CA GLY A 36 -2.25 -7.97 15.91
C GLY A 36 -2.22 -8.68 14.55
N LYS A 37 -3.01 -8.22 13.56
CA LYS A 37 -3.09 -8.85 12.23
C LYS A 37 -2.69 -7.92 11.09
N TYR A 38 -2.89 -6.62 11.26
CA TYR A 38 -2.78 -5.66 10.18
C TYR A 38 -1.41 -4.96 10.18
N ARG A 39 -1.15 -4.20 9.13
CA ARG A 39 -0.11 -3.19 9.04
C ARG A 39 -0.74 -1.82 8.78
N ILE A 40 0.01 -0.75 9.03
CA ILE A 40 -0.48 0.62 8.81
C ILE A 40 -0.96 0.85 7.37
N ILE A 41 -0.31 0.21 6.37
CA ILE A 41 -0.70 0.31 4.96
C ILE A 41 -2.08 -0.30 4.64
N ASP A 42 -2.59 -1.20 5.47
CA ASP A 42 -3.85 -1.89 5.21
C ASP A 42 -5.02 -0.92 5.23
N PHE A 43 -4.98 0.07 6.12
CA PHE A 43 -6.04 1.05 6.28
C PHE A 43 -6.28 1.90 5.03
N PRO A 44 -5.28 2.58 4.44
CA PRO A 44 -5.50 3.31 3.20
C PRO A 44 -5.81 2.41 1.99
N LEU A 45 -5.29 1.18 1.94
CA LEU A 45 -5.66 0.22 0.88
C LEU A 45 -7.14 -0.18 0.98
N SER A 46 -7.59 -0.58 2.18
CA SER A 46 -9.00 -0.86 2.45
C SER A 46 -9.89 0.35 2.21
N ASN A 47 -9.43 1.57 2.51
CA ASN A 47 -10.20 2.77 2.20
C ASN A 47 -10.39 2.96 0.68
N CYS A 48 -9.38 2.65 -0.14
CA CYS A 48 -9.50 2.72 -1.60
C CYS A 48 -10.57 1.75 -2.08
N VAL A 49 -10.49 0.49 -1.67
CA VAL A 49 -11.45 -0.57 -2.04
C VAL A 49 -12.87 -0.23 -1.58
N ASN A 50 -13.03 0.16 -0.31
CA ASN A 50 -14.34 0.53 0.25
C ASN A 50 -14.95 1.78 -0.42
N SER A 51 -14.13 2.57 -1.14
CA SER A 51 -14.56 3.75 -1.90
C SER A 51 -14.73 3.47 -3.40
N GLY A 52 -14.59 2.22 -3.86
CA GLY A 52 -14.64 1.86 -5.27
C GLY A 52 -13.43 2.36 -6.09
N ILE A 53 -12.31 2.67 -5.43
CA ILE A 53 -11.06 3.06 -6.09
C ILE A 53 -10.20 1.82 -6.28
N GLU A 54 -10.26 1.28 -7.49
CA GLU A 54 -9.61 0.01 -7.82
C GLU A 54 -8.20 0.17 -8.38
N THR A 55 -7.77 1.38 -8.74
CA THR A 55 -6.39 1.62 -9.23
C THR A 55 -5.59 2.44 -8.24
N VAL A 56 -4.57 1.79 -7.68
CA VAL A 56 -3.80 2.29 -6.55
C VAL A 56 -2.31 2.19 -6.84
N GLY A 57 -1.63 3.33 -6.91
CA GLY A 57 -0.17 3.40 -6.91
C GLY A 57 0.36 3.55 -5.49
N VAL A 58 1.33 2.73 -5.09
CA VAL A 58 2.01 2.84 -3.79
C VAL A 58 3.43 3.31 -4.03
N LEU A 59 3.74 4.56 -3.65
CA LEU A 59 5.07 5.13 -3.81
C LEU A 59 5.91 4.78 -2.58
N THR A 60 6.99 4.04 -2.80
CA THR A 60 7.91 3.61 -1.74
C THR A 60 9.26 4.29 -1.90
N GLN A 61 10.03 4.39 -0.82
CA GLN A 61 11.36 5.03 -0.86
C GLN A 61 12.32 4.34 0.12
N TYR A 62 12.04 4.46 1.42
CA TYR A 62 12.88 3.88 2.46
C TYR A 62 12.54 2.40 2.71
N GLN A 63 13.54 1.52 2.71
CA GLN A 63 13.41 0.09 3.03
C GLN A 63 12.14 -0.58 2.44
N PRO A 64 11.95 -0.53 1.10
CA PRO A 64 10.68 -0.90 0.47
C PRO A 64 10.42 -2.41 0.43
N LEU A 65 11.46 -3.25 0.54
CA LEU A 65 11.37 -4.68 0.30
C LEU A 65 10.25 -5.37 1.11
N VAL A 66 10.21 -5.13 2.42
CA VAL A 66 9.22 -5.72 3.34
C VAL A 66 7.79 -5.26 3.03
N LEU A 67 7.64 -4.03 2.52
CA LEU A 67 6.35 -3.48 2.13
C LEU A 67 5.91 -4.06 0.79
N ASN A 68 6.82 -4.18 -0.18
CA ASN A 68 6.57 -4.76 -1.49
C ASN A 68 6.17 -6.23 -1.39
N GLU A 69 6.90 -7.03 -0.62
CA GLU A 69 6.59 -8.44 -0.37
C GLU A 69 5.21 -8.61 0.28
N TYR A 70 4.87 -7.70 1.20
CA TYR A 70 3.59 -7.76 1.91
C TYR A 70 2.39 -7.35 1.05
N ILE A 71 2.56 -6.32 0.22
CA ILE A 71 1.51 -5.91 -0.74
C ILE A 71 1.32 -6.98 -1.81
N GLY A 72 2.42 -7.58 -2.28
CA GLY A 72 2.40 -8.61 -3.31
C GLY A 72 1.68 -8.13 -4.57
N ASN A 73 0.72 -8.93 -5.04
CA ASN A 73 -0.14 -8.61 -6.17
C ASN A 73 -1.44 -7.88 -5.78
N GLY A 74 -1.67 -7.58 -4.50
CA GLY A 74 -2.90 -6.92 -4.03
C GLY A 74 -4.11 -7.82 -3.78
N GLN A 75 -3.98 -9.13 -3.96
CA GLN A 75 -5.08 -10.09 -3.79
C GLN A 75 -5.81 -10.02 -2.43
N PRO A 76 -5.15 -9.73 -1.28
CA PRO A 76 -5.84 -9.55 0.00
C PRO A 76 -6.88 -8.43 0.03
N TRP A 77 -6.80 -7.49 -0.91
CA TRP A 77 -7.70 -6.34 -1.05
C TRP A 77 -8.56 -6.41 -2.32
N ASP A 78 -8.54 -7.53 -3.05
CA ASP A 78 -9.19 -7.64 -4.38
C ASP A 78 -8.63 -6.62 -5.40
N LEU A 79 -7.35 -6.25 -5.23
CA LEU A 79 -6.62 -5.28 -6.06
C LEU A 79 -5.63 -5.98 -7.01
N ASP A 80 -6.01 -7.12 -7.59
CA ASP A 80 -5.17 -7.96 -8.46
C ASP A 80 -5.74 -8.16 -9.89
N SER A 81 -6.70 -7.32 -10.29
CA SER A 81 -7.27 -7.31 -11.64
C SER A 81 -6.22 -7.02 -12.74
N MET A 82 -6.50 -7.42 -13.99
CA MET A 82 -5.61 -7.10 -15.11
C MET A 82 -5.62 -5.63 -15.50
N ASN A 83 -6.78 -4.96 -15.33
CA ASN A 83 -7.00 -3.57 -15.77
C ASN A 83 -7.02 -2.56 -14.61
N ALA A 84 -6.98 -3.06 -13.38
CA ALA A 84 -7.04 -2.30 -12.14
C ALA A 84 -6.19 -3.02 -11.08
N GLY A 85 -5.79 -2.35 -10.01
CA GLY A 85 -5.13 -3.03 -8.90
C GLY A 85 -4.08 -2.17 -8.23
N VAL A 86 -3.33 -2.81 -7.33
CA VAL A 86 -2.24 -2.16 -6.61
C VAL A 86 -0.93 -2.33 -7.36
N ARG A 87 -0.19 -1.25 -7.54
CA ARG A 87 1.17 -1.29 -8.07
C ARG A 87 2.11 -0.55 -7.15
N VAL A 88 3.14 -1.25 -6.68
CA VAL A 88 4.23 -0.61 -5.98
C VAL A 88 5.15 0.05 -7.02
N LEU A 89 5.31 1.35 -6.92
CA LEU A 89 6.16 2.14 -7.79
C LEU A 89 7.54 2.27 -7.14
N PRO A 90 8.61 1.86 -7.86
CA PRO A 90 9.97 2.05 -7.38
C PRO A 90 10.31 3.55 -7.32
N PRO A 91 11.20 3.96 -6.41
CA PRO A 91 11.70 5.34 -6.32
C PRO A 91 12.58 5.74 -7.51
#